data_AF-A0A7G7MML5-F1
#
_entry.id   AF-A0A7G7MML5-F1
#
_cell.length_a   1.000
_cell.length_b   1.000
_cell.length_c   1.000
_cell.angle_alpha   90.00
_cell.angle_beta   90.00
_cell.angle_gamma   90.00
#
_symmetry.space_group_name_H-M   'P 1'
#
loop_
_entity.id
_entity.type
_entity.pdbx_description
1 polymer ?
#
loop_
_entity_poly.entity_id
_entity_poly.type
_entity_poly.pdbx_seq_one_letter_code
_entity_poly.pdbx_strand_id
1 'polypeptide(L)'
;MPPTGGEDPRQQPARTAALTGAISDAGGGGRRAFIDATGASVLLPSSIRRLVATDEFVAGLLRELGAELVGCAGNLDGVEPVGEPRAPDLRAVAAAKPDVIVAGAVDRAHDLADARLVAALRRVAPVVAVDAGRPAAARADLRALLGPGKAAPSTAKPPRPRPPAPNRSPGPPTTTPDLF
;
A
#
# COMPACT_ATOMS: atom_id res chain seq x y z
N MET A 1 -43.27 -14.27 -17.04
CA MET A 1 -42.39 -14.71 -15.93
C MET A 1 -40.95 -14.71 -16.45
N PRO A 2 -40.00 -14.09 -15.73
CA PRO A 2 -38.55 -14.12 -16.03
C PRO A 2 -37.92 -15.36 -15.32
N PRO A 3 -36.58 -15.59 -15.27
CA PRO A 3 -35.47 -14.77 -15.78
C PRO A 3 -34.29 -15.50 -16.48
N THR A 4 -33.43 -14.68 -17.11
CA THR A 4 -31.94 -14.73 -17.15
C THR A 4 -31.21 -15.92 -17.75
N GLY A 5 -30.72 -15.72 -18.98
CA GLY A 5 -29.52 -16.38 -19.47
C GLY A 5 -28.31 -15.93 -18.65
N GLY A 6 -27.66 -16.90 -18.00
CA GLY A 6 -26.54 -16.69 -17.10
C GLY A 6 -25.30 -16.18 -17.82
N GLU A 7 -24.70 -15.14 -17.23
CA GLU A 7 -23.33 -14.73 -17.50
C GLU A 7 -22.37 -15.90 -17.23
N ASP A 8 -21.53 -16.19 -18.21
CA ASP A 8 -20.44 -17.16 -18.14
C ASP A 8 -19.33 -16.64 -17.19
N PRO A 9 -19.02 -17.32 -16.07
CA PRO A 9 -18.04 -16.84 -15.09
C PRO A 9 -16.57 -16.99 -15.55
N ARG A 10 -16.29 -17.40 -16.80
CA ARG A 10 -14.91 -17.63 -17.29
C ARG A 10 -14.36 -16.47 -18.11
N GLN A 11 -15.09 -15.35 -18.21
CA GLN A 11 -14.71 -14.15 -18.97
C GLN A 11 -14.32 -12.95 -18.07
N GLN A 12 -13.87 -13.19 -16.84
CA GLN A 12 -13.18 -12.13 -16.08
C GLN A 12 -11.69 -12.10 -16.45
N PRO A 13 -11.22 -11.09 -17.20
CA PRO A 13 -9.78 -10.85 -17.29
C PRO A 13 -9.25 -10.56 -15.88
N ALA A 14 -8.18 -11.28 -15.53
CA ALA A 14 -7.46 -11.23 -14.27
C ALA A 14 -7.37 -9.82 -13.66
N ARG A 15 -8.28 -9.50 -12.73
CA ARG A 15 -8.13 -8.39 -11.78
C ARG A 15 -7.47 -8.95 -10.52
N THR A 16 -6.20 -9.33 -10.61
CA THR A 16 -5.46 -9.82 -9.43
C THR A 16 -3.99 -9.49 -9.54
N ALA A 17 -3.64 -8.22 -9.35
CA ALA A 17 -2.35 -7.79 -8.81
C ALA A 17 -2.41 -6.27 -8.58
N ALA A 18 -1.89 -5.82 -7.44
CA ALA A 18 -1.76 -4.43 -7.01
C ALA A 18 -3.08 -3.71 -6.66
N LEU A 19 -3.60 -3.98 -5.46
CA LEU A 19 -4.56 -3.08 -4.80
C LEU A 19 -3.96 -2.45 -3.53
N THR A 20 -2.64 -2.24 -3.51
CA THR A 20 -1.95 -1.50 -2.45
C THR A 20 -1.60 -0.11 -2.98
N GLY A 21 -2.29 0.92 -2.49
CA GLY A 21 -2.10 2.30 -2.96
C GLY A 21 -3.02 3.27 -2.24
N ALA A 22 -2.46 4.44 -1.89
CA ALA A 22 -3.11 5.45 -1.05
C ALA A 22 -4.49 5.89 -1.57
N ILE A 23 -5.46 5.98 -0.66
CA ILE A 23 -6.73 6.69 -0.90
C ILE A 23 -6.66 8.09 -0.28
N SER A 24 -7.12 9.08 -1.04
CA SER A 24 -6.83 10.52 -0.88
C SER A 24 -7.25 11.16 0.45
N ASP A 25 -6.56 12.26 0.76
CA ASP A 25 -6.73 13.15 1.90
C ASP A 25 -8.12 13.81 1.90
N ALA A 26 -8.96 13.42 2.86
CA ALA A 26 -10.22 14.10 3.11
C ALA A 26 -9.96 15.22 4.14
N GLY A 27 -9.63 16.41 3.65
CA GLY A 27 -9.82 17.69 4.33
C GLY A 27 -9.18 17.87 5.71
N GLY A 28 -8.02 18.53 5.74
CA GLY A 28 -7.62 19.41 6.85
C GLY A 28 -7.14 18.73 8.15
N GLY A 29 -7.03 17.40 8.18
CA GLY A 29 -6.82 16.64 9.42
C GLY A 29 -5.79 15.52 9.35
N GLY A 30 -4.71 15.66 8.57
CA GLY A 30 -3.42 15.00 8.84
C GLY A 30 -3.36 13.46 8.91
N ARG A 31 -4.36 12.73 8.40
CA ARG A 31 -4.35 11.26 8.34
C ARG A 31 -4.68 10.77 6.94
N ARG A 32 -3.93 9.77 6.46
CA ARG A 32 -4.14 9.13 5.16
C ARG A 32 -4.57 7.69 5.33
N ALA A 33 -5.45 7.19 4.48
CA ALA A 33 -5.80 5.78 4.47
C ALA A 33 -4.89 5.00 3.51
N PHE A 34 -4.47 3.81 3.95
CA PHE A 34 -3.56 2.91 3.25
C PHE A 34 -4.15 1.51 3.26
N ILE A 35 -4.25 0.86 2.09
CA ILE A 35 -4.65 -0.53 1.99
C ILE A 35 -3.41 -1.39 2.15
N ASP A 36 -3.39 -2.30 3.13
CA ASP A 36 -2.24 -3.17 3.40
C ASP A 36 -2.33 -4.52 2.68
N ALA A 37 -1.32 -5.38 2.85
CA ALA A 37 -1.27 -6.69 2.20
C ALA A 37 -2.37 -7.67 2.65
N THR A 38 -3.04 -7.41 3.79
CA THR A 38 -4.24 -8.17 4.20
C THR A 38 -5.51 -7.70 3.49
N GLY A 39 -5.43 -6.58 2.78
CA GLY A 39 -6.58 -5.89 2.19
C GLY A 39 -7.31 -4.98 3.17
N ALA A 40 -6.76 -4.76 4.37
CA ALA A 40 -7.35 -3.88 5.37
C ALA A 40 -7.00 -2.41 5.08
N SER A 41 -7.98 -1.51 5.28
CA SER A 41 -7.73 -0.07 5.27
C SER A 41 -7.22 0.39 6.62
N VAL A 42 -6.00 0.91 6.66
CA VAL A 42 -5.32 1.42 7.85
C VAL A 42 -5.23 2.94 7.78
N LEU A 43 -5.67 3.63 8.84
CA LEU A 43 -5.50 5.08 8.97
C LEU A 43 -4.13 5.40 9.54
N LEU A 44 -3.32 6.08 8.76
CA LEU A 44 -1.95 6.45 9.07
C LEU A 44 -1.82 7.94 9.34
N PRO A 45 -0.85 8.37 10.17
CA PRO A 45 -0.48 9.76 10.25
C PRO A 45 0.06 10.27 8.91
N SER A 46 -0.06 11.58 8.67
CA SER A 46 0.46 12.25 7.46
C SER A 46 1.98 12.18 7.35
N SER A 47 2.68 12.08 8.47
CA SER A 47 4.13 11.88 8.57
C SER A 47 4.44 10.68 9.45
N ILE A 48 5.30 9.79 8.97
CA ILE A 48 5.78 8.61 9.70
C ILE A 48 7.26 8.83 9.96
N ARG A 49 7.68 8.84 11.23
CA ARG A 49 9.07 9.05 11.64
C ARG A 49 9.60 7.89 12.47
N ARG A 50 8.73 7.22 13.21
CA ARG A 50 9.08 6.17 14.17
C ARG A 50 8.45 4.86 13.75
N LEU A 51 9.24 3.98 13.15
CA LEU A 51 8.78 2.68 12.70
C LEU A 51 9.29 1.58 13.62
N VAL A 52 8.42 0.60 13.89
CA VAL A 52 8.80 -0.68 14.47
C VAL A 52 8.54 -1.77 13.43
N ALA A 53 9.51 -2.65 13.22
CA ALA A 53 9.37 -3.84 12.39
C ALA A 53 9.18 -5.09 13.25
N THR A 54 8.35 -6.03 12.83
CA THR A 54 8.08 -7.26 13.61
C THR A 54 9.01 -8.44 13.32
N ASP A 55 9.96 -8.27 12.41
CA ASP A 55 10.97 -9.27 12.05
C ASP A 55 12.13 -8.59 11.29
N GLU A 56 13.27 -9.27 11.21
CA GLU A 56 14.47 -8.72 10.58
C GLU A 56 14.34 -8.52 9.06
N PHE A 57 13.50 -9.33 8.40
CA PHE A 57 13.31 -9.22 6.95
C PHE A 57 12.58 -7.91 6.61
N VAL A 58 11.47 -7.63 7.28
CA VAL A 58 10.73 -6.36 7.13
C VAL A 58 11.62 -5.18 7.53
N ALA A 59 12.37 -5.31 8.62
CA ALA A 59 13.30 -4.28 9.08
C ALA A 59 14.40 -3.99 8.04
N GLY A 60 14.95 -5.04 7.42
CA GLY A 60 15.92 -4.92 6.34
C GLY A 60 15.38 -4.13 5.15
N LEU A 61 14.17 -4.44 4.69
CA LEU A 61 13.52 -3.72 3.59
C LEU A 61 13.28 -2.24 3.92
N LEU A 62 12.84 -1.95 5.15
CA LEU A 62 12.65 -0.57 5.62
C LEU A 62 13.98 0.20 5.64
N ARG A 63 15.06 -0.43 6.12
CA ARG A 63 16.40 0.16 6.16
C ARG A 63 16.95 0.42 4.76
N GLU A 64 16.78 -0.51 3.82
CA GLU A 64 17.15 -0.33 2.41
C GLU A 64 16.46 0.89 1.76
N LEU A 65 15.23 1.17 2.17
CA LEU A 65 14.45 2.32 1.72
C LEU A 65 14.78 3.61 2.50
N GLY A 66 15.73 3.55 3.43
CA GLY A 66 16.18 4.66 4.24
C GLY A 66 15.17 5.09 5.32
N ALA A 67 14.28 4.20 5.74
CA ALA A 67 13.40 4.44 6.86
C ALA A 67 14.16 4.45 8.19
N GLU A 68 13.70 5.26 9.14
CA GLU A 68 14.23 5.30 10.49
C GLU A 68 13.45 4.31 11.38
N LEU A 69 14.15 3.31 11.90
CA LEU A 69 13.60 2.29 12.78
C LEU A 69 13.91 2.65 14.23
N VAL A 70 12.88 2.65 15.08
CA VAL A 70 13.02 2.82 16.54
C VAL A 70 12.95 1.49 17.28
N GLY A 71 12.67 0.39 16.58
CA GLY A 71 12.72 -0.95 17.13
C GLY A 71 12.52 -2.04 16.07
N CYS A 72 13.06 -3.22 16.33
CA CYS A 72 12.90 -4.43 15.51
C CYS A 72 12.63 -5.63 16.42
N ALA A 73 11.62 -6.44 16.13
CA ALA A 73 11.55 -7.77 16.76
C ALA A 73 12.55 -8.68 16.04
N GLY A 74 13.37 -9.41 16.80
CA GLY A 74 14.61 -10.00 16.29
C GLY A 74 15.81 -9.05 16.42
N ASN A 75 16.93 -9.43 15.80
CA ASN A 75 18.18 -8.69 15.99
C ASN A 75 18.63 -8.01 14.69
N LEU A 76 18.60 -6.68 14.68
CA LEU A 76 19.11 -5.87 13.57
C LEU A 76 20.17 -4.89 14.08
N ASP A 77 21.34 -4.93 13.47
CA ASP A 77 22.48 -4.10 13.88
C ASP A 77 22.14 -2.59 13.90
N GLY A 78 22.36 -1.96 15.06
CA GLY A 78 22.07 -0.55 15.31
C GLY A 78 20.59 -0.20 15.54
N VAL A 79 19.70 -1.19 15.72
CA VAL A 79 18.28 -0.99 16.05
C VAL A 79 17.92 -1.73 17.32
N GLU A 80 17.18 -1.07 18.22
CA GLU A 80 16.78 -1.65 19.50
C GLU A 80 15.91 -2.91 19.31
N PRO A 81 16.24 -4.05 19.94
CA PRO A 81 15.41 -5.24 19.90
C PRO A 81 14.14 -5.03 20.74
N VAL A 82 12.97 -5.32 20.16
CA VAL A 82 11.65 -5.18 20.82
C VAL A 82 10.92 -6.52 20.98
N GLY A 83 11.66 -7.61 21.14
CA GLY A 83 11.14 -8.96 21.29
C GLY A 83 11.70 -9.92 20.24
N GLU A 84 11.12 -11.12 20.17
CA GLU A 84 11.56 -12.17 19.26
C GLU A 84 10.99 -11.96 17.84
N PRO A 85 11.65 -12.48 16.78
CA PRO A 85 11.10 -12.42 15.43
C PRO A 85 9.68 -12.97 15.38
N ARG A 86 8.75 -12.21 14.79
CA ARG A 86 7.30 -12.52 14.72
C ARG A 86 6.58 -12.56 16.07
N ALA A 87 7.26 -12.31 17.18
CA ALA A 87 6.70 -12.24 18.52
C ALA A 87 7.23 -11.00 19.28
N PRO A 88 6.92 -9.78 18.79
CA PRO A 88 7.29 -8.54 19.48
C PRO A 88 6.72 -8.47 20.89
N ASP A 89 7.54 -8.01 21.84
CA ASP A 89 7.14 -7.69 23.20
C ASP A 89 6.34 -6.38 23.23
N LEU A 90 5.10 -6.46 23.71
CA LEU A 90 4.18 -5.33 23.71
C LEU A 90 4.68 -4.15 24.55
N ARG A 91 5.41 -4.40 25.64
CA ARG A 91 5.90 -3.33 26.51
C ARG A 91 7.07 -2.60 25.86
N ALA A 92 7.98 -3.34 25.24
CA ALA A 92 9.10 -2.78 24.49
C ALA A 92 8.60 -1.96 23.29
N VAL A 93 7.66 -2.49 22.52
CA VAL A 93 7.04 -1.74 21.40
C VAL A 93 6.35 -0.46 21.90
N ALA A 94 5.59 -0.53 23.00
CA ALA A 94 4.94 0.65 23.56
C ALA A 94 5.94 1.71 24.07
N ALA A 95 7.04 1.26 24.70
CA ALA A 95 8.11 2.15 25.14
C ALA A 95 8.82 2.85 23.97
N ALA A 96 8.95 2.16 22.84
CA ALA A 96 9.50 2.72 21.60
C ALA A 96 8.59 3.78 20.93
N LYS A 97 7.33 3.93 21.38
CA LYS A 97 6.35 4.92 20.91
C LYS A 97 6.32 5.05 19.36
N PRO A 98 6.05 3.95 18.62
CA PRO A 98 6.00 3.98 17.17
C PRO A 98 4.83 4.81 16.64
N ASP A 99 5.03 5.43 15.48
CA ASP A 99 3.96 6.00 14.67
C ASP A 99 3.22 4.91 13.89
N VAL A 100 3.97 3.89 13.46
CA VAL A 100 3.48 2.74 12.68
C VAL A 100 4.29 1.50 13.05
N ILE A 101 3.59 0.37 13.16
CA ILE A 101 4.18 -0.96 13.29
C ILE A 101 4.00 -1.67 11.94
N VAL A 102 5.09 -2.19 11.38
CA VAL A 102 5.08 -2.90 10.09
C VAL A 102 5.29 -4.38 10.33
N ALA A 103 4.34 -5.17 9.87
CA ALA A 103 4.36 -6.62 10.02
C ALA A 103 4.41 -7.33 8.68
N GLY A 104 5.11 -8.46 8.63
CA GLY A 104 5.01 -9.38 7.50
C GLY A 104 3.61 -9.99 7.39
N ALA A 105 3.23 -10.37 6.18
CA ALA A 105 2.03 -11.13 5.90
C ALA A 105 2.27 -12.20 4.83
N VAL A 106 1.55 -13.31 4.98
CA VAL A 106 1.51 -14.45 4.05
C VAL A 106 0.04 -14.78 3.82
N ASP A 107 -0.35 -15.01 2.57
CA ASP A 107 -1.73 -15.34 2.19
C ASP A 107 -2.80 -14.39 2.78
N ARG A 108 -2.49 -13.08 2.80
CA ARG A 108 -3.32 -12.00 3.36
C ARG A 108 -3.56 -12.07 4.88
N ALA A 109 -2.78 -12.86 5.61
CA ALA A 109 -2.79 -12.91 7.07
C ALA A 109 -1.46 -12.40 7.63
N HIS A 110 -1.49 -11.76 8.81
CA HIS A 110 -0.26 -11.32 9.48
C HIS A 110 0.59 -12.55 9.86
N ASP A 111 1.89 -12.51 9.56
CA ASP A 111 2.88 -13.53 9.91
C ASP A 111 3.46 -13.27 11.31
N LEU A 112 2.57 -13.19 12.30
CA LEU A 112 2.94 -13.12 13.72
C LEU A 112 2.67 -14.45 14.40
N ALA A 113 3.40 -14.72 15.48
CA ALA A 113 3.28 -15.96 16.26
C ALA A 113 1.88 -16.17 16.87
N ASP A 114 1.12 -15.10 17.12
CA ASP A 114 -0.25 -15.14 17.63
C ASP A 114 -1.13 -14.06 16.97
N ALA A 115 -2.31 -14.44 16.49
CA ALA A 115 -3.31 -13.51 15.95
C ALA A 115 -3.79 -12.47 16.99
N ARG A 116 -3.80 -12.83 18.29
CA ARG A 116 -4.15 -11.90 19.38
C ARG A 116 -3.12 -10.79 19.53
N LEU A 117 -1.86 -11.05 19.14
CA LEU A 117 -0.78 -10.08 19.21
C LEU A 117 -1.05 -8.90 18.26
N VAL A 118 -1.58 -9.15 17.06
CA VAL A 118 -1.98 -8.09 16.12
C VAL A 118 -2.98 -7.12 16.77
N ALA A 119 -4.01 -7.66 17.44
CA ALA A 119 -5.02 -6.85 18.10
C ALA A 119 -4.43 -6.02 19.26
N ALA A 120 -3.47 -6.58 19.99
CA ALA A 120 -2.77 -5.87 21.05
C ALA A 120 -1.84 -4.77 20.52
N LEU A 121 -1.07 -5.04 19.46
CA LEU A 121 -0.19 -4.07 18.80
C LEU A 121 -0.98 -2.89 18.22
N ARG A 122 -2.17 -3.14 17.65
CA ARG A 122 -3.07 -2.09 17.15
C ARG A 122 -3.52 -1.08 18.22
N ARG A 123 -3.44 -1.44 19.50
CA ARG A 123 -3.72 -0.50 20.61
C ARG A 123 -2.54 0.43 20.89
N VAL A 124 -1.33 0.07 20.44
CA VAL A 124 -0.11 0.86 20.58
C VAL A 124 0.01 1.84 19.42
N ALA A 125 -0.07 1.34 18.19
CA ALA A 125 0.01 2.13 16.96
C ALA A 125 -0.67 1.41 15.79
N PRO A 126 -0.97 2.10 14.68
CA PRO A 126 -1.42 1.45 13.44
C PRO A 126 -0.47 0.33 13.02
N VAL A 127 -1.04 -0.85 12.73
CA VAL A 127 -0.30 -2.01 12.22
C VAL A 127 -0.58 -2.14 10.73
N VAL A 128 0.49 -2.17 9.93
CA VAL A 128 0.44 -2.32 8.47
C VAL A 128 1.09 -3.64 8.08
N ALA A 129 0.36 -4.47 7.34
CA ALA A 129 0.89 -5.69 6.75
C ALA A 129 1.57 -5.47 5.40
N VAL A 130 2.73 -6.10 5.19
CA VAL A 130 3.42 -6.17 3.90
C VAL A 130 3.65 -7.61 3.48
N ASP A 131 3.54 -7.90 2.18
CA ASP A 131 3.61 -9.28 1.68
C ASP A 131 5.04 -9.84 1.73
N ALA A 132 5.38 -10.55 2.80
CA ALA A 132 6.70 -11.11 3.01
C ALA A 132 7.01 -12.28 2.06
N GLY A 133 5.96 -12.96 1.55
CA GLY A 133 6.10 -14.01 0.53
C GLY A 133 6.45 -13.44 -0.85
N ARG A 134 6.27 -12.14 -1.08
CA ARG A 134 6.58 -11.45 -2.34
C ARG A 134 7.41 -10.19 -2.09
N PRO A 135 8.76 -10.31 -1.96
CA PRO A 135 9.64 -9.20 -1.59
C PRO A 135 9.53 -7.96 -2.49
N ALA A 136 9.27 -8.15 -3.79
CA ALA A 136 9.07 -7.04 -4.72
C ALA A 136 7.78 -6.25 -4.42
N ALA A 137 6.71 -6.94 -4.05
CA ALA A 137 5.45 -6.32 -3.63
C ALA A 137 5.63 -5.61 -2.28
N ALA A 138 6.26 -6.27 -1.29
CA ALA A 138 6.58 -5.63 -0.01
C ALA A 138 7.39 -4.35 -0.19
N ARG A 139 8.43 -4.34 -1.03
CA ARG A 139 9.20 -3.11 -1.31
C ARG A 139 8.34 -2.00 -1.94
N ALA A 140 7.42 -2.34 -2.84
CA ALA A 140 6.51 -1.36 -3.44
C ALA A 140 5.53 -0.79 -2.40
N ASP A 141 4.96 -1.66 -1.57
CA ASP A 141 4.04 -1.30 -0.48
C ASP A 141 4.74 -0.39 0.53
N LEU A 142 5.98 -0.72 0.92
CA LEU A 142 6.78 0.09 1.83
C LEU A 142 7.14 1.46 1.23
N ARG A 143 7.45 1.54 -0.06
CA ARG A 143 7.66 2.84 -0.73
C ARG A 143 6.39 3.69 -0.71
N ALA A 144 5.23 3.09 -0.98
CA ALA A 144 3.95 3.78 -0.88
C ALA A 144 3.64 4.21 0.57
N LEU A 145 3.96 3.34 1.53
CA LEU A 145 3.80 3.58 2.96
C LEU A 145 4.66 4.75 3.44
N LEU A 146 5.89 4.92 2.97
CA LEU A 146 6.77 6.02 3.35
C LEU A 146 6.43 7.32 2.62
N GLY A 147 5.71 7.24 1.50
CA GLY A 147 5.31 8.37 0.66
C GLY A 147 6.40 8.85 -0.30
N PRO A 148 6.14 9.88 -1.13
CA PRO A 148 7.11 10.47 -2.04
C PRO A 148 8.15 11.27 -1.24
N GLY A 149 9.10 10.56 -0.62
CA GLY A 149 10.02 11.16 0.35
C GLY A 149 11.19 10.27 0.74
N LYS A 150 11.82 9.62 -0.24
CA LYS A 150 13.26 9.19 -0.25
C LYS A 150 13.68 8.45 -1.54
N ALA A 151 12.90 8.53 -2.62
CA ALA A 151 13.41 8.17 -3.94
C ALA A 151 14.20 9.37 -4.50
N ALA A 152 15.38 9.11 -5.06
CA ALA A 152 16.18 10.09 -5.81
C ALA A 152 15.31 10.90 -6.79
N PRO A 153 15.65 12.17 -7.08
CA PRO A 153 14.82 13.04 -7.93
C PRO A 153 14.56 12.39 -9.29
N SER A 154 13.33 11.91 -9.48
CA SER A 154 12.86 11.40 -10.75
C SER A 154 12.53 12.58 -11.65
N THR A 155 13.24 12.70 -12.77
CA THR A 155 13.00 13.68 -13.84
C THR A 155 11.78 13.32 -14.71
N ALA A 156 10.95 12.37 -14.29
CA ALA A 156 9.77 11.97 -15.03
C ALA A 156 8.63 13.00 -14.86
N LYS A 157 8.53 13.90 -15.82
CA LYS A 157 7.39 14.81 -16.02
C LYS A 157 6.09 14.00 -16.09
N PRO A 158 5.04 14.36 -15.32
CA PRO A 158 3.78 13.61 -15.37
C PRO A 158 3.16 13.69 -16.78
N PRO A 159 2.57 12.59 -17.29
CA PRO A 159 1.91 12.61 -18.59
C PRO A 159 0.75 13.60 -18.55
N ARG A 160 0.73 14.55 -19.48
CA ARG A 160 -0.40 15.49 -19.62
C ARG A 160 -1.68 14.71 -19.93
N PRO A 161 -2.82 15.09 -19.35
CA PRO A 161 -4.11 14.57 -19.78
C PRO A 161 -4.32 14.89 -21.26
N ARG A 162 -4.70 13.87 -22.02
CA ARG A 162 -4.99 13.96 -23.46
C ARG A 162 -6.27 14.80 -23.62
N PRO A 163 -6.29 15.86 -24.44
CA PRO A 163 -7.52 16.62 -24.67
C PRO A 163 -8.59 15.75 -25.35
N PRO A 164 -9.88 15.99 -25.08
CA PRO A 164 -10.97 15.26 -25.73
C PRO A 164 -10.96 15.49 -27.24
N ALA A 165 -11.22 14.43 -28.01
CA ALA A 165 -11.26 14.50 -29.47
C ALA A 165 -12.38 15.44 -29.95
N PRO A 166 -12.16 16.26 -30.99
CA PRO A 166 -13.22 17.10 -31.54
C PRO A 166 -14.28 16.23 -32.23
N ASN A 167 -15.54 16.45 -31.84
CA ASN A 167 -16.74 15.90 -32.47
C ASN A 167 -16.71 16.16 -33.98
N ARG A 168 -16.70 15.11 -34.80
CA ARG A 168 -17.03 15.21 -36.23
C ARG A 168 -18.54 15.37 -36.37
N SER A 169 -18.99 16.59 -36.65
CA SER A 169 -20.34 16.81 -37.18
C SER A 169 -20.47 16.17 -38.57
N PRO A 170 -21.58 15.48 -38.89
CA PRO A 170 -21.85 15.04 -40.25
C PRO A 170 -22.17 16.25 -41.14
N GLY A 171 -21.42 16.40 -42.24
CA GLY A 171 -21.68 17.43 -43.25
C GLY A 171 -22.96 17.14 -44.04
N PRO A 172 -23.61 18.17 -44.62
CA PRO A 172 -24.83 18.00 -45.41
C PRO A 172 -24.55 17.32 -46.77
N PRO A 173 -25.55 16.67 -47.39
CA PRO A 173 -25.40 16.04 -48.69
C PRO A 173 -25.30 17.10 -49.79
N THR A 174 -24.23 17.06 -50.59
CA THR A 174 -24.10 17.92 -51.77
C THR A 174 -24.77 17.26 -52.96
N THR A 175 -25.84 17.91 -53.42
CA THR A 175 -26.54 17.68 -54.70
C THR A 175 -25.63 17.97 -55.90
N THR A 176 -25.75 17.13 -56.93
CA THR A 176 -25.15 17.22 -58.29
C THR A 176 -25.51 18.55 -59.00
N PRO A 177 -24.75 19.01 -60.01
CA PRO A 177 -25.16 18.66 -61.38
C PRO A 177 -24.01 18.45 -62.40
N ASP A 178 -24.48 17.93 -63.52
CA ASP A 178 -23.93 17.54 -64.82
C ASP A 178 -23.04 18.55 -65.60
N LEU A 179 -22.52 18.06 -66.75
CA LEU A 179 -21.90 18.71 -67.93
C LEU A 179 -20.35 18.78 -68.01
N PHE A 180 -19.74 17.85 -68.75
CA PHE A 180 -19.34 18.01 -70.17
C PHE A 180 -18.87 16.67 -70.76
#